data_AF-A0A937TTV6-F1
#
_entry.id   AF-A0A937TTV6-F1
#
_cell.length_a   1.000
_cell.length_b   1.000
_cell.length_c   1.000
_cell.angle_alpha   90.00
_cell.angle_beta   90.00
_cell.angle_gamma   90.00
#
_symmetry.space_group_name_H-M   'P 1'
#
loop_
_entity.id
_entity.type
_entity.pdbx_description
1 polymer ?
#
loop_
_entity_poly.entity_id
_entity_poly.type
_entity_poly.pdbx_seq_one_letter_code
_entity_poly.pdbx_strand_id
1 'polypeptide(L)'
;LNYPWSKSGPYPEGFPFSGVKGLGHENDWGSLDIPAEAYDDALTADYAVRFLRKPQDRPFFLACGLFRPHLPWYVPQKFFDMYPLEKVRLPEVRADDLDDLPAEGLKLAEERRSDFEKIRDAGRWKHALQAYLASISYADEQVGRVLDALDAGGHADDTVIVLWSDHGWHLGEKGHWHKSTLWEEATRVPLVISAPGHQPGVCKRPVSLLDLYPTLNELCGLEAIASHDGVSLVPLLGDPETEWKRPAVVEFLRGNAAVRSERYRYIRYHDGGEELYDHQVDPYEWNNLAASADHAAVKADLARWLPQRWAESAPTKDAFRFDPESFTWTHKETGKITRGDQP
;
A
#
# COMPACT_ATOMS: atom_id res chain seq x y z
N LEU A 1 2.46 -18.29 -5.21
CA LEU A 1 1.86 -17.01 -5.71
C LEU A 1 1.66 -17.12 -7.21
N ASN A 2 0.75 -16.33 -7.78
CA ASN A 2 0.48 -16.28 -9.23
C ASN A 2 1.19 -15.08 -9.88
N TYR A 3 2.51 -14.95 -9.64
CA TYR A 3 3.30 -14.14 -10.54
C TYR A 3 3.48 -14.91 -11.86
N PRO A 4 3.45 -14.26 -13.02
CA PRO A 4 3.57 -14.93 -14.32
C PRO A 4 4.79 -15.86 -14.44
N TRP A 5 5.84 -15.64 -13.62
CA TRP A 5 7.08 -16.39 -13.61
C TRP A 5 7.22 -17.40 -12.45
N SER A 6 6.33 -17.36 -11.45
CA SER A 6 6.36 -18.33 -10.35
C SER A 6 5.64 -19.62 -10.74
N LYS A 7 6.31 -20.76 -10.57
CA LYS A 7 5.66 -22.07 -10.72
C LYS A 7 4.70 -22.29 -9.56
N SER A 8 3.44 -22.60 -9.86
CA SER A 8 2.49 -23.00 -8.83
C SER A 8 2.96 -24.31 -8.19
N GLY A 9 3.01 -24.32 -6.86
CA GLY A 9 3.31 -25.51 -6.05
C GLY A 9 2.05 -26.01 -5.33
N PRO A 10 2.12 -27.19 -4.69
CA PRO A 10 1.06 -27.63 -3.79
C PRO A 10 0.90 -26.64 -2.62
N TYR A 11 -0.27 -26.66 -1.98
CA TYR A 11 -0.45 -25.93 -0.72
C TYR A 11 0.47 -26.49 0.37
N PRO A 12 0.87 -25.66 1.36
CA PRO A 12 1.66 -26.15 2.48
C PRO A 12 0.91 -27.25 3.24
N GLU A 13 1.64 -28.22 3.76
CA GLU A 13 1.08 -29.25 4.63
C GLU A 13 0.46 -28.59 5.87
N GLY A 14 -0.81 -28.90 6.17
CA GLY A 14 -1.57 -28.28 7.26
C GLY A 14 -2.57 -27.20 6.80
N PHE A 15 -2.57 -26.81 5.53
CA PHE A 15 -3.58 -25.90 4.97
C PHE A 15 -5.02 -26.46 5.11
N PRO A 16 -6.03 -25.63 5.50
CA PRO A 16 -5.91 -24.24 5.91
C PRO A 16 -5.52 -24.09 7.40
N PHE A 17 -4.53 -23.25 7.67
CA PHE A 17 -4.06 -22.96 9.03
C PHE A 17 -5.03 -22.04 9.80
N SER A 18 -5.75 -21.18 9.08
CA SER A 18 -6.77 -20.30 9.64
C SER A 18 -7.98 -21.07 10.20
N GLY A 19 -8.19 -22.32 9.81
CA GLY A 19 -9.40 -23.09 10.13
C GLY A 19 -10.68 -22.53 9.49
N VAL A 20 -10.60 -21.51 8.63
CA VAL A 20 -11.77 -20.92 7.94
C VAL A 20 -12.06 -21.70 6.67
N LYS A 21 -13.26 -22.30 6.60
CA LYS A 21 -13.68 -23.07 5.42
C LYS A 21 -14.10 -22.15 4.26
N GLY A 22 -13.79 -22.56 3.03
CA GLY A 22 -14.22 -21.83 1.82
C GLY A 22 -13.44 -20.54 1.54
N LEU A 23 -12.37 -20.31 2.29
CA LEU A 23 -11.42 -19.22 2.08
C LEU A 23 -10.26 -19.74 1.23
N GLY A 24 -9.92 -19.02 0.14
CA GLY A 24 -8.85 -19.44 -0.78
C GLY A 24 -7.48 -19.41 -0.12
N HIS A 25 -6.49 -20.14 -0.67
CA HIS A 25 -5.13 -20.19 -0.13
C HIS A 25 -4.48 -18.82 0.06
N GLU A 26 -4.75 -17.88 -0.85
CA GLU A 26 -4.26 -16.51 -0.71
C GLU A 26 -4.73 -15.87 0.60
N ASN A 27 -5.94 -16.17 1.05
CA ASN A 27 -6.55 -15.56 2.24
C ASN A 27 -6.25 -16.33 3.55
N ASP A 28 -5.33 -17.29 3.55
CA ASP A 28 -5.00 -18.08 4.75
C ASP A 28 -3.92 -17.42 5.61
N TRP A 29 -3.75 -17.91 6.84
CA TRP A 29 -2.76 -17.40 7.78
C TRP A 29 -2.36 -18.41 8.85
N GLY A 30 -1.10 -18.34 9.29
CA GLY A 30 -0.56 -19.23 10.32
C GLY A 30 0.96 -19.25 10.34
N SER A 31 1.53 -20.15 11.16
CA SER A 31 2.96 -20.45 11.12
C SER A 31 3.21 -21.71 10.29
N LEU A 32 4.18 -21.63 9.39
CA LEU A 32 4.66 -22.79 8.64
C LEU A 32 5.75 -23.47 9.47
N ASP A 33 5.85 -24.79 9.35
CA ASP A 33 6.95 -25.57 9.95
C ASP A 33 8.18 -25.56 9.02
N ILE A 34 8.76 -24.38 8.86
CA ILE A 34 9.98 -24.15 8.07
C ILE A 34 10.96 -23.27 8.86
N PRO A 35 12.27 -23.34 8.57
CA PRO A 35 13.24 -22.41 9.15
C PRO A 35 12.88 -20.95 8.84
N ALA A 36 13.19 -20.04 9.77
CA ALA A 36 12.86 -18.62 9.63
C ALA A 36 13.49 -17.99 8.37
N GLU A 37 14.68 -18.46 7.99
CA GLU A 37 15.43 -18.03 6.82
C GLU A 37 14.80 -18.47 5.48
N ALA A 38 13.87 -19.43 5.53
CA ALA A 38 13.18 -19.96 4.34
C ALA A 38 11.91 -19.18 3.99
N TYR A 39 11.48 -18.23 4.83
CA TYR A 39 10.36 -17.35 4.52
C TYR A 39 10.75 -16.31 3.46
N ASP A 40 9.82 -15.97 2.56
CA ASP A 40 10.07 -15.13 1.38
C ASP A 40 10.77 -13.79 1.73
N ASP A 41 10.27 -13.07 2.74
CA ASP A 41 10.85 -11.77 3.12
C ASP A 41 12.24 -11.89 3.76
N ALA A 42 12.56 -13.02 4.41
CA ALA A 42 13.89 -13.25 4.94
C ALA A 42 14.89 -13.44 3.81
N LEU A 43 14.48 -14.09 2.71
CA LEU A 43 15.30 -14.25 1.49
C LEU A 43 15.50 -12.91 0.76
N THR A 44 14.47 -12.06 0.72
CA THR A 44 14.57 -10.70 0.18
C THR A 44 15.52 -9.85 1.02
N ALA A 45 15.37 -9.86 2.35
CA ALA A 45 16.28 -9.15 3.25
C ALA A 45 17.71 -9.68 3.13
N ASP A 46 17.92 -10.99 3.03
CA ASP A 46 19.23 -11.60 2.80
C ASP A 46 19.91 -11.08 1.53
N TYR A 47 19.15 -10.89 0.45
CA TYR A 47 19.66 -10.30 -0.78
C TYR A 47 20.16 -8.86 -0.55
N ALA A 48 19.33 -8.02 0.07
CA ALA A 48 19.67 -6.63 0.38
C ALA A 48 20.89 -6.54 1.33
N VAL A 49 20.91 -7.35 2.39
CA VAL A 49 22.04 -7.45 3.34
C VAL A 49 23.33 -7.86 2.62
N ARG A 50 23.28 -8.87 1.75
CA ARG A 50 24.45 -9.30 0.97
C ARG A 50 24.94 -8.22 0.00
N PHE A 51 24.04 -7.41 -0.55
CA PHE A 51 24.39 -6.28 -1.39
C PHE A 51 25.11 -5.21 -0.57
N LEU A 52 24.51 -4.77 0.54
CA LEU A 52 25.02 -3.68 1.40
C LEU A 52 26.34 -4.02 2.09
N ARG A 53 26.60 -5.30 2.40
CA ARG A 53 27.88 -5.76 2.97
C ARG A 53 29.06 -5.70 2.00
N LYS A 54 28.81 -5.54 0.69
CA LYS A 54 29.88 -5.37 -0.29
C LYS A 54 30.24 -3.89 -0.39
N PRO A 55 31.54 -3.54 -0.53
CA PRO A 55 31.94 -2.19 -0.87
C PRO A 55 31.21 -1.72 -2.14
N GLN A 56 30.72 -0.49 -2.14
CA GLN A 56 30.10 0.13 -3.31
C GLN A 56 31.04 1.22 -3.85
N ASP A 57 31.59 1.00 -5.04
CA ASP A 57 32.49 1.96 -5.69
C ASP A 57 31.74 3.07 -6.46
N ARG A 58 30.41 2.99 -6.51
CA ARG A 58 29.51 3.92 -7.20
C ARG A 58 28.22 4.12 -6.41
N PRO A 59 27.49 5.24 -6.61
CA PRO A 59 26.15 5.40 -6.08
C PRO A 59 25.25 4.23 -6.48
N PHE A 60 24.37 3.82 -5.58
CA PHE A 60 23.44 2.72 -5.80
C PHE A 60 21.99 3.14 -5.58
N PHE A 61 21.08 2.38 -6.19
CA PHE A 61 19.67 2.37 -5.88
C PHE A 61 19.28 0.94 -5.52
N LEU A 62 18.77 0.73 -4.32
CA LEU A 62 18.36 -0.58 -3.82
C LEU A 62 16.88 -0.57 -3.47
N ALA A 63 16.06 -1.28 -4.26
CA ALA A 63 14.68 -1.55 -3.92
C ALA A 63 14.57 -2.89 -3.16
N CYS A 64 14.18 -2.84 -1.90
CA CYS A 64 13.91 -4.02 -1.06
C CYS A 64 12.40 -4.15 -0.86
N GLY A 65 11.74 -4.92 -1.75
CA GLY A 65 10.29 -5.13 -1.69
C GLY A 65 9.92 -6.30 -0.77
N LEU A 66 9.53 -6.00 0.47
CA LEU A 66 8.95 -7.00 1.36
C LEU A 66 7.52 -7.32 0.93
N PHE A 67 7.15 -8.59 0.98
CA PHE A 67 5.82 -9.06 0.62
C PHE A 67 4.82 -8.83 1.75
N ARG A 68 5.24 -8.95 3.01
CA ARG A 68 4.36 -8.75 4.17
C ARG A 68 4.05 -7.26 4.36
N PRO A 69 2.83 -6.90 4.81
CA PRO A 69 1.76 -7.78 5.29
C PRO A 69 0.77 -8.20 4.19
N HIS A 70 1.18 -8.39 2.94
CA HIS A 70 0.31 -9.04 1.95
C HIS A 70 0.00 -10.49 2.36
N LEU A 71 -1.17 -10.94 1.93
CA LEU A 71 -1.72 -12.28 2.07
C LEU A 71 -0.97 -13.34 1.20
N PRO A 72 -0.91 -14.63 1.59
CA PRO A 72 -1.38 -15.22 2.84
C PRO A 72 -0.46 -14.88 4.00
N TRP A 73 -0.99 -14.63 5.20
CA TRP A 73 -0.20 -14.20 6.37
C TRP A 73 0.51 -15.36 7.06
N TYR A 74 1.51 -15.89 6.36
CA TYR A 74 2.41 -16.90 6.89
C TYR A 74 3.68 -16.25 7.44
N VAL A 75 3.87 -16.37 8.76
CA VAL A 75 5.05 -15.87 9.48
C VAL A 75 5.43 -16.80 10.63
N PRO A 76 6.67 -16.77 11.14
CA PRO A 76 7.07 -17.61 12.28
C PRO A 76 6.20 -17.40 13.53
N GLN A 77 5.97 -18.48 14.28
CA GLN A 77 5.14 -18.48 15.49
C GLN A 77 5.51 -17.38 16.51
N LYS A 78 6.81 -17.06 16.66
CA LYS A 78 7.28 -16.00 17.59
C LYS A 78 6.58 -14.65 17.37
N PHE A 79 6.15 -14.34 16.14
CA PHE A 79 5.44 -13.09 15.84
C PHE A 79 3.96 -13.15 16.22
N PHE A 80 3.32 -14.32 16.12
CA PHE A 80 1.96 -14.50 16.66
C PHE A 80 1.95 -14.34 18.18
N ASP A 81 2.99 -14.85 18.86
CA ASP A 81 3.13 -14.80 20.31
C ASP A 81 3.28 -13.36 20.86
N MET A 82 3.73 -12.41 20.03
CA MET A 82 3.77 -10.97 20.37
C MET A 82 2.37 -10.36 20.53
N TYR A 83 1.35 -10.98 19.94
CA TYR A 83 -0.02 -10.46 19.90
C TYR A 83 -1.02 -11.44 20.53
N PRO A 84 -1.06 -11.58 21.86
CA PRO A 84 -2.09 -12.38 22.52
C PRO A 84 -3.51 -11.95 22.12
N LEU A 85 -4.37 -12.92 21.76
CA LEU A 85 -5.70 -12.66 21.15
C LEU A 85 -6.61 -11.78 22.01
N GLU A 86 -6.49 -11.83 23.33
CA GLU A 86 -7.24 -11.02 24.27
C GLU A 86 -6.86 -9.53 24.20
N LYS A 87 -5.65 -9.21 23.73
CA LYS A 87 -5.16 -7.83 23.54
C LYS A 87 -5.42 -7.28 22.14
N VAL A 88 -5.72 -8.14 21.17
CA VAL A 88 -6.05 -7.74 19.80
C VAL A 88 -7.40 -7.01 19.79
N ARG A 89 -7.38 -5.76 19.30
CA ARG A 89 -8.55 -4.89 19.15
C ARG A 89 -9.02 -4.95 17.71
N LEU A 90 -10.31 -5.22 17.51
CA LEU A 90 -10.93 -5.15 16.19
C LEU A 90 -11.15 -3.69 15.78
N PRO A 91 -11.21 -3.40 14.48
CA PRO A 91 -11.69 -2.11 13.99
C PRO A 91 -13.07 -1.76 14.54
N GLU A 92 -13.33 -0.46 14.69
CA GLU A 92 -14.67 0.03 14.98
C GLU A 92 -15.50 -0.02 13.69
N VAL A 93 -16.63 -0.73 13.74
CA VAL A 93 -17.53 -0.87 12.58
C VAL A 93 -18.96 -0.55 13.00
N ARG A 94 -19.74 -0.03 12.05
CA ARG A 94 -21.17 0.23 12.21
C ARG A 94 -21.99 -0.63 11.26
N ALA A 95 -23.18 -1.03 11.70
CA ALA A 95 -24.07 -1.85 10.88
C ALA A 95 -24.72 -1.05 9.74
N ASP A 96 -24.88 0.26 9.93
CA ASP A 96 -25.50 1.24 9.03
C ASP A 96 -24.47 2.05 8.21
N ASP A 97 -23.18 1.70 8.25
CA ASP A 97 -22.07 2.40 7.55
C ASP A 97 -22.19 2.43 6.01
N LEU A 98 -23.15 1.68 5.46
CA LEU A 98 -23.39 1.59 4.02
C LEU A 98 -24.66 2.32 3.58
N ASP A 99 -25.49 2.77 4.51
CA ASP A 99 -26.85 3.27 4.23
C ASP A 99 -26.85 4.59 3.45
N ASP A 100 -25.75 5.35 3.53
CA ASP A 100 -25.58 6.67 2.88
C ASP A 100 -24.62 6.64 1.67
N LEU A 101 -24.18 5.45 1.25
CA LEU A 101 -23.29 5.30 0.10
C LEU A 101 -24.04 5.34 -1.23
N PRO A 102 -23.44 5.92 -2.28
CA PRO A 102 -23.97 5.80 -3.64
C PRO A 102 -23.82 4.36 -4.19
N ALA A 103 -24.49 4.08 -5.31
CA ALA A 103 -24.55 2.74 -5.90
C ALA A 103 -23.17 2.14 -6.23
N GLU A 104 -22.27 2.90 -6.85
CA GLU A 104 -20.91 2.41 -7.12
C GLU A 104 -20.10 2.22 -5.82
N GLY A 105 -20.29 3.07 -4.81
CA GLY A 105 -19.70 2.88 -3.47
C GLY A 105 -20.13 1.56 -2.83
N LEU A 106 -21.44 1.27 -2.84
CA LEU A 106 -21.98 -0.02 -2.37
C LEU A 106 -21.36 -1.22 -3.09
N LYS A 107 -21.19 -1.12 -4.41
CA LYS A 107 -20.58 -2.18 -5.22
C LYS A 107 -19.10 -2.40 -4.86
N LEU A 108 -18.32 -1.34 -4.66
CA LEU A 108 -16.94 -1.48 -4.20
C LEU A 108 -16.88 -2.11 -2.80
N ALA A 109 -17.79 -1.74 -1.89
CA ALA A 109 -17.89 -2.37 -0.58
C ALA A 109 -18.30 -3.86 -0.65
N GLU A 110 -19.06 -4.26 -1.67
CA GLU A 110 -19.48 -5.65 -1.89
C GLU A 110 -18.34 -6.53 -2.41
N GLU A 111 -17.39 -5.97 -3.17
CA GLU A 111 -16.20 -6.70 -3.59
C GLU A 111 -15.49 -7.31 -2.37
N ARG A 112 -15.11 -8.60 -2.45
CA ARG A 112 -14.41 -9.31 -1.35
C ARG A 112 -15.13 -9.35 0.01
N ARG A 113 -16.35 -8.83 0.15
CA ARG A 113 -17.18 -8.97 1.37
C ARG A 113 -17.35 -10.42 1.80
N SER A 114 -17.53 -11.32 0.84
CA SER A 114 -17.67 -12.75 1.14
C SER A 114 -16.44 -13.36 1.83
N ASP A 115 -15.24 -12.78 1.65
CA ASP A 115 -14.05 -13.20 2.40
C ASP A 115 -14.17 -12.76 3.86
N PHE A 116 -14.56 -11.50 4.10
CA PHE A 116 -14.81 -10.98 5.46
C PHE A 116 -15.88 -11.78 6.19
N GLU A 117 -17.02 -12.03 5.55
CA GLU A 117 -18.14 -12.76 6.15
C GLU A 117 -17.73 -14.17 6.58
N LYS A 118 -16.99 -14.92 5.76
CA LYS A 118 -16.46 -16.24 6.13
C LYS A 118 -15.55 -16.16 7.36
N ILE A 119 -14.68 -15.15 7.43
CA ILE A 119 -13.77 -14.95 8.56
C ILE A 119 -14.55 -14.61 9.83
N ARG A 120 -15.49 -13.68 9.74
CA ARG A 120 -16.34 -13.21 10.85
C ARG A 120 -17.22 -14.35 11.37
N ASP A 121 -17.94 -15.03 10.49
CA ASP A 121 -18.93 -16.06 10.83
C ASP A 121 -18.25 -17.32 11.40
N ALA A 122 -16.98 -17.56 11.04
CA ALA A 122 -16.13 -18.58 11.68
C ALA A 122 -15.61 -18.17 13.07
N GLY A 123 -15.89 -16.95 13.55
CA GLY A 123 -15.35 -16.41 14.80
C GLY A 123 -13.86 -16.12 14.74
N ARG A 124 -13.31 -15.91 13.54
CA ARG A 124 -11.85 -15.82 13.30
C ARG A 124 -11.35 -14.40 13.02
N TRP A 125 -12.20 -13.38 13.10
CA TRP A 125 -11.81 -11.98 12.83
C TRP A 125 -10.61 -11.51 13.68
N LYS A 126 -10.61 -11.76 15.00
CA LYS A 126 -9.46 -11.43 15.85
C LYS A 126 -8.18 -12.19 15.48
N HIS A 127 -8.31 -13.42 15.01
CA HIS A 127 -7.16 -14.24 14.59
C HIS A 127 -6.57 -13.73 13.28
N ALA A 128 -7.42 -13.28 12.36
CA ALA A 128 -7.00 -12.64 11.12
C ALA A 128 -6.23 -11.34 11.42
N LEU A 129 -6.75 -10.50 12.33
CA LEU A 129 -6.05 -9.30 12.77
C LEU A 129 -4.73 -9.59 13.48
N GLN A 130 -4.69 -10.63 14.34
CA GLN A 130 -3.45 -11.10 14.97
C GLN A 130 -2.39 -11.45 13.91
N ALA A 131 -2.79 -12.17 12.86
CA ALA A 131 -1.90 -12.57 11.78
C ALA A 131 -1.40 -11.38 10.94
N TYR A 132 -2.27 -10.38 10.70
CA TYR A 132 -1.89 -9.14 10.03
C TYR A 132 -0.84 -8.36 10.85
N LEU A 133 -1.07 -8.20 12.16
CA LEU A 133 -0.12 -7.56 13.07
C LEU A 133 1.20 -8.33 13.18
N ALA A 134 1.15 -9.66 13.30
CA ALA A 134 2.32 -10.53 13.29
C ALA A 134 3.12 -10.38 11.98
N SER A 135 2.43 -10.23 10.85
CA SER A 135 3.04 -9.98 9.55
C SER A 135 3.77 -8.63 9.48
N ILE A 136 3.21 -7.59 10.10
CA ILE A 136 3.86 -6.29 10.23
C ILE A 136 5.14 -6.41 11.07
N SER A 137 5.10 -7.04 12.24
CA SER A 137 6.31 -7.24 13.06
C SER A 137 7.38 -8.08 12.37
N TYR A 138 6.97 -9.08 11.60
CA TYR A 138 7.93 -9.87 10.83
C TYR A 138 8.61 -9.05 9.73
N ALA A 139 7.84 -8.22 9.01
CA ALA A 139 8.38 -7.28 8.03
C ALA A 139 9.33 -6.26 8.71
N ASP A 140 8.94 -5.73 9.87
CA ASP A 140 9.76 -4.80 10.66
C ASP A 140 11.10 -5.41 11.07
N GLU A 141 11.12 -6.68 11.52
CA GLU A 141 12.38 -7.40 11.78
C GLU A 141 13.24 -7.50 10.51
N GLN A 142 12.65 -7.71 9.33
CA GLN A 142 13.38 -7.76 8.07
C GLN A 142 13.94 -6.39 7.67
N VAL A 143 13.17 -5.31 7.88
CA VAL A 143 13.66 -3.93 7.71
C VAL A 143 14.84 -3.67 8.62
N GLY A 144 14.75 -4.04 9.90
CA GLY A 144 15.85 -3.90 10.87
C GLY A 144 17.14 -4.57 10.40
N ARG A 145 17.06 -5.81 9.88
CA ARG A 145 18.22 -6.52 9.32
C ARG A 145 18.89 -5.78 8.17
N VAL A 146 18.10 -5.13 7.31
CA VAL A 146 18.61 -4.35 6.17
C VAL A 146 19.26 -3.06 6.65
N LEU A 147 18.64 -2.37 7.60
CA LEU A 147 19.20 -1.15 8.21
C LEU A 147 20.50 -1.45 8.96
N ASP A 148 20.55 -2.51 9.77
CA ASP A 148 21.78 -2.94 10.45
C ASP A 148 22.93 -3.21 9.47
N ALA A 149 22.62 -3.75 8.28
CA ALA A 149 23.63 -3.99 7.25
C ALA A 149 24.08 -2.72 6.53
N LEU A 150 23.20 -1.73 6.38
CA LEU A 150 23.55 -0.39 5.88
C LEU A 150 24.45 0.34 6.88
N ASP A 151 24.07 0.32 8.16
CA ASP A 151 24.78 0.96 9.28
C ASP A 151 26.17 0.36 9.52
N ALA A 152 26.31 -0.97 9.36
CA ALA A 152 27.59 -1.64 9.40
C ALA A 152 28.47 -1.38 8.16
N GLY A 153 27.90 -0.79 7.10
CA GLY A 153 28.58 -0.41 5.89
C GLY A 153 29.23 0.97 5.96
N GLY A 154 29.80 1.43 4.85
CA GLY A 154 30.41 2.76 4.74
C GLY A 154 29.47 3.85 4.23
N HIS A 155 28.18 3.53 4.03
CA HIS A 155 27.23 4.37 3.27
C HIS A 155 25.99 4.79 4.08
N ALA A 156 25.98 4.62 5.40
CA ALA A 156 24.82 4.96 6.21
C ALA A 156 24.54 6.49 6.20
N ASP A 157 25.60 7.29 6.34
CA ASP A 157 25.51 8.75 6.43
C ASP A 157 25.22 9.44 5.08
N ASP A 158 25.36 8.73 3.95
CA ASP A 158 25.15 9.25 2.60
C ASP A 158 23.98 8.61 1.84
N THR A 159 23.15 7.82 2.53
CA THR A 159 22.00 7.12 1.92
C THR A 159 20.66 7.79 2.25
N VAL A 160 19.85 8.02 1.22
CA VAL A 160 18.42 8.34 1.38
C VAL A 160 17.64 7.03 1.56
N ILE A 161 16.87 6.93 2.63
CA ILE A 161 16.02 5.78 2.96
C ILE A 161 14.56 6.19 2.84
N VAL A 162 13.79 5.43 2.05
CA VAL A 162 12.33 5.60 1.94
C VAL A 162 11.65 4.29 2.34
N LEU A 163 10.84 4.35 3.39
CA LEU A 163 9.95 3.26 3.80
C LEU A 163 8.51 3.65 3.49
N TRP A 164 7.82 2.86 2.66
CA TRP A 164 6.45 3.12 2.27
C TRP A 164 5.71 1.82 1.95
N SER A 165 4.38 1.90 1.83
CA SER A 165 3.53 0.81 1.33
C SER A 165 2.81 1.24 0.06
N ASP A 166 2.57 0.31 -0.84
CA ASP A 166 1.90 0.54 -2.13
C ASP A 166 0.40 0.85 -1.98
N HIS A 167 -0.25 0.28 -0.98
CA HIS A 167 -1.64 0.54 -0.64
C HIS A 167 -1.92 0.18 0.83
N GLY A 168 -3.05 0.66 1.35
CA GLY A 168 -3.56 0.25 2.67
C GLY A 168 -4.34 -1.07 2.62
N TRP A 169 -5.16 -1.35 3.64
CA TRP A 169 -5.93 -2.59 3.75
C TRP A 169 -7.14 -2.46 4.67
N HIS A 170 -8.32 -2.88 4.20
CA HIS A 170 -9.51 -3.06 5.02
C HIS A 170 -9.45 -4.36 5.80
N LEU A 171 -9.76 -4.26 7.09
CA LEU A 171 -9.84 -5.37 8.02
C LEU A 171 -11.28 -5.56 8.53
N GLY A 172 -12.30 -5.14 7.79
CA GLY A 172 -13.72 -5.31 8.09
C GLY A 172 -14.54 -4.02 8.07
N GLU A 173 -13.88 -2.86 8.01
CA GLU A 173 -14.50 -1.56 7.80
C GLU A 173 -15.38 -1.59 6.53
N LYS A 174 -16.56 -0.96 6.58
CA LYS A 174 -17.60 -1.03 5.52
C LYS A 174 -18.00 -2.46 5.10
N GLY A 175 -17.72 -3.47 5.94
CA GLY A 175 -17.92 -4.88 5.63
C GLY A 175 -17.00 -5.41 4.53
N HIS A 176 -15.94 -4.68 4.18
CA HIS A 176 -14.98 -5.02 3.14
C HIS A 176 -13.77 -5.75 3.73
N TRP A 177 -13.10 -6.53 2.88
CA TRP A 177 -11.79 -7.11 3.14
C TRP A 177 -10.94 -6.84 1.92
N HIS A 178 -9.63 -6.57 2.07
CA HIS A 178 -8.72 -6.20 0.96
C HIS A 178 -8.65 -4.68 0.72
N LYS A 179 -8.19 -4.24 -0.45
CA LYS A 179 -7.84 -2.84 -0.75
C LYS A 179 -8.55 -2.22 -1.96
N SER A 180 -9.54 -2.89 -2.53
CA SER A 180 -10.15 -2.49 -3.82
C SER A 180 -11.19 -1.39 -3.67
N THR A 181 -10.83 -0.28 -3.01
CA THR A 181 -11.75 0.81 -2.65
C THR A 181 -11.04 2.17 -2.69
N LEU A 182 -11.82 3.24 -2.51
CA LEU A 182 -11.31 4.62 -2.47
C LEU A 182 -11.34 5.23 -1.06
N TRP A 183 -11.62 4.45 -0.01
CA TRP A 183 -11.67 4.92 1.38
C TRP A 183 -10.29 5.02 2.02
N GLU A 184 -10.22 5.66 3.17
CA GLU A 184 -8.96 5.92 3.89
C GLU A 184 -8.14 4.65 4.13
N GLU A 185 -8.76 3.57 4.59
CA GLU A 185 -8.08 2.32 4.94
C GLU A 185 -7.30 1.72 3.79
N ALA A 186 -7.79 1.84 2.55
CA ALA A 186 -7.13 1.28 1.35
C ALA A 186 -6.10 2.21 0.73
N THR A 187 -6.16 3.51 1.02
CA THR A 187 -5.44 4.54 0.27
C THR A 187 -4.38 5.27 1.10
N ARG A 188 -4.51 5.29 2.43
CA ARG A 188 -3.51 5.87 3.31
C ARG A 188 -2.45 4.84 3.67
N VAL A 189 -1.19 5.21 3.43
CA VAL A 189 -0.04 4.33 3.61
C VAL A 189 0.98 4.96 4.56
N PRO A 190 1.81 4.16 5.25
CA PRO A 190 3.02 4.69 5.86
C PRO A 190 3.92 5.30 4.79
N LEU A 191 4.55 6.42 5.11
CA LEU A 191 5.62 7.02 4.35
C LEU A 191 6.62 7.65 5.32
N VAL A 192 7.84 7.15 5.33
CA VAL A 192 8.97 7.67 6.10
C VAL A 192 10.13 7.92 5.14
N ILE A 193 10.70 9.11 5.20
CA ILE A 193 11.88 9.49 4.41
C ILE A 193 12.96 9.93 5.40
N SER A 194 14.09 9.22 5.40
CA SER A 194 15.32 9.65 6.06
C SER A 194 16.30 10.09 4.98
N ALA A 195 16.80 11.31 5.05
CA ALA A 195 17.72 11.85 4.05
C ALA A 195 18.87 12.58 4.75
N PRO A 196 20.12 12.47 4.26
CA PRO A 196 21.25 13.21 4.80
C PRO A 196 20.96 14.71 4.89
N GLY A 197 21.36 15.33 6.00
CA GLY A 197 21.20 16.78 6.23
C GLY A 197 19.80 17.24 6.66
N HIS A 198 18.81 16.34 6.77
CA HIS A 198 17.46 16.68 7.20
C HIS A 198 17.21 16.27 8.65
N GLN A 199 16.34 16.99 9.35
CA GLN A 199 16.02 16.74 10.76
C GLN A 199 14.77 15.86 10.90
N PRO A 200 14.64 15.09 11.99
CA PRO A 200 13.41 14.35 12.28
C PRO A 200 12.21 15.29 12.42
N GLY A 201 11.07 14.90 11.85
CA GLY A 201 9.82 15.66 11.92
C GLY A 201 8.60 14.80 11.58
N VAL A 202 7.41 15.33 11.87
CA VAL A 202 6.13 14.70 11.50
C VAL A 202 5.36 15.67 10.62
N CYS A 203 5.11 15.27 9.38
CA CYS A 203 4.33 16.04 8.42
C CYS A 203 2.89 15.51 8.34
N LYS A 204 1.91 16.41 8.36
CA LYS A 204 0.47 16.08 8.21
C LYS A 204 -0.11 16.47 6.86
N ARG A 205 0.70 17.03 5.95
CA ARG A 205 0.27 17.45 4.62
C ARG A 205 -0.12 16.20 3.78
N PRO A 206 -1.20 16.26 2.98
CA PRO A 206 -1.55 15.17 2.08
C PRO A 206 -0.56 15.12 0.92
N VAL A 207 0.17 14.01 0.81
CA VAL A 207 1.16 13.75 -0.25
C VAL A 207 0.76 12.50 -1.02
N SER A 208 1.30 12.36 -2.23
CA SER A 208 1.09 11.22 -3.11
C SER A 208 2.37 10.38 -3.21
N LEU A 209 2.23 9.08 -3.46
CA LEU A 209 3.39 8.24 -3.81
C LEU A 209 4.04 8.67 -5.14
N LEU A 210 3.32 9.41 -5.99
CA LEU A 210 3.88 10.07 -7.16
C LEU A 210 4.94 11.12 -6.77
N ASP A 211 4.88 11.69 -5.57
CA ASP A 211 5.82 12.71 -5.12
C ASP A 211 7.21 12.11 -4.82
N LEU A 212 7.34 10.79 -4.65
CA LEU A 212 8.61 10.12 -4.35
C LEU A 212 9.65 10.29 -5.45
N TYR A 213 9.26 10.10 -6.71
CA TYR A 213 10.19 10.18 -7.84
C TYR A 213 10.86 11.55 -7.96
N PRO A 214 10.14 12.69 -8.05
CA PRO A 214 10.78 14.01 -8.09
C PRO A 214 11.53 14.34 -6.80
N THR A 215 11.09 13.85 -5.64
CA THR A 215 11.82 14.01 -4.37
C THR A 215 13.19 13.34 -4.42
N LEU A 216 13.24 12.09 -4.90
CA LEU A 216 14.50 11.35 -5.04
C LEU A 216 15.42 11.99 -6.08
N ASN A 217 14.87 12.50 -7.18
CA ASN A 217 15.68 13.23 -8.16
C ASN A 217 16.32 14.47 -7.53
N GLU A 218 15.56 15.28 -6.79
CA GLU A 218 16.10 16.48 -6.14
C GLU A 218 17.15 16.14 -5.07
N LEU A 219 16.87 15.16 -4.19
CA LEU A 219 17.81 14.73 -3.14
C LEU A 219 19.12 14.15 -3.72
N CYS A 220 19.04 13.49 -4.87
CA CYS A 220 20.21 12.90 -5.54
C CYS A 220 20.88 13.84 -6.56
N GLY A 221 20.40 15.08 -6.72
CA GLY A 221 20.92 16.03 -7.70
C GLY A 221 20.73 15.60 -9.17
N LEU A 222 19.69 14.80 -9.44
CA LEU A 222 19.31 14.37 -10.78
C LEU A 222 18.37 15.38 -11.44
N GLU A 223 18.33 15.38 -12.77
CA GLU A 223 17.44 16.27 -13.53
C GLU A 223 15.96 15.96 -13.26
N ALA A 224 15.15 17.01 -13.12
CA ALA A 224 13.71 16.87 -13.01
C ALA A 224 13.10 16.41 -14.34
N ILE A 225 12.16 15.47 -14.27
CA ILE A 225 11.39 15.03 -15.43
C ILE A 225 10.14 15.89 -15.55
N ALA A 226 10.10 16.76 -16.56
CA ALA A 226 9.02 17.72 -16.75
C ALA A 226 7.62 17.09 -16.96
N SER A 227 7.56 15.83 -17.39
CA SER A 227 6.31 15.09 -17.61
C SER A 227 5.79 14.35 -16.37
N HIS A 228 6.42 14.52 -15.21
CA HIS A 228 6.04 13.85 -13.97
C HIS A 228 4.91 14.61 -13.25
N ASP A 229 3.84 13.93 -12.83
CA ASP A 229 2.66 14.57 -12.21
C ASP A 229 2.85 14.94 -10.72
N GLY A 230 3.71 14.19 -10.02
CA GLY A 230 4.10 14.44 -8.63
C GLY A 230 5.00 15.67 -8.46
N VAL A 231 5.14 16.12 -7.22
CA VAL A 231 6.00 17.25 -6.81
C VAL A 231 7.01 16.81 -5.76
N SER A 232 8.17 17.47 -5.71
CA SER A 232 9.16 17.15 -4.70
C SER A 232 8.67 17.48 -3.28
N LEU A 233 8.95 16.57 -2.34
CA LEU A 233 8.68 16.69 -0.92
C LEU A 233 9.85 17.32 -0.15
N VAL A 234 10.98 17.65 -0.80
CA VAL A 234 12.15 18.27 -0.15
C VAL A 234 11.78 19.50 0.69
N PRO A 235 10.89 20.42 0.25
CA PRO A 235 10.44 21.53 1.11
C PRO A 235 9.81 21.06 2.44
N LEU A 236 9.05 19.96 2.41
CA LEU A 236 8.42 19.37 3.60
C LEU A 236 9.42 18.60 4.48
N LEU A 237 10.52 18.10 3.92
CA LEU A 237 11.62 17.52 4.70
C LEU A 237 12.38 18.60 5.47
N GLY A 238 12.48 19.81 4.92
CA GLY A 238 13.12 20.96 5.58
C GLY A 238 12.23 21.61 6.64
N ASP A 239 10.95 21.83 6.31
CA ASP A 239 9.94 22.33 7.24
C ASP A 239 8.59 21.61 7.02
N PRO A 240 8.20 20.69 7.94
CA PRO A 240 6.94 19.95 7.86
C PRO A 240 5.68 20.82 7.85
N GLU A 241 5.80 22.08 8.27
CA GLU A 241 4.68 23.05 8.28
C GLU A 241 4.62 23.91 7.01
N THR A 242 5.53 23.71 6.04
CA THR A 242 5.49 24.40 4.74
C THR A 242 4.09 24.38 4.15
N GLU A 243 3.67 25.54 3.62
CA GLU A 243 2.35 25.71 3.00
C GLU A 243 2.18 24.70 1.85
N TRP A 244 1.16 23.85 1.94
CA TRP A 244 0.89 22.80 0.97
C TRP A 244 -0.50 22.97 0.36
N LYS A 245 -0.55 23.44 -0.90
CA LYS A 245 -1.80 23.84 -1.57
C LYS A 245 -2.43 22.74 -2.41
N ARG A 246 -1.96 21.50 -2.30
CA ARG A 246 -2.40 20.38 -3.14
C ARG A 246 -2.94 19.25 -2.26
N PRO A 247 -4.06 18.63 -2.62
CA PRO A 247 -4.47 17.36 -2.04
C PRO A 247 -3.74 16.20 -2.71
N ALA A 248 -3.84 15.02 -2.10
CA ALA A 248 -3.53 13.76 -2.77
C ALA A 248 -4.74 13.33 -3.62
N VAL A 249 -4.49 12.88 -4.85
CA VAL A 249 -5.50 12.32 -5.75
C VAL A 249 -5.24 10.84 -5.92
N VAL A 250 -6.28 10.02 -5.72
CA VAL A 250 -6.21 8.56 -5.79
C VAL A 250 -7.25 8.08 -6.80
N GLU A 251 -6.87 7.17 -7.68
CA GLU A 251 -7.75 6.61 -8.72
C GLU A 251 -7.92 5.10 -8.51
N PHE A 252 -9.12 4.58 -8.73
CA PHE A 252 -9.38 3.15 -8.74
C PHE A 252 -10.46 2.78 -9.76
N LEU A 253 -10.05 2.04 -10.80
CA LEU A 253 -10.83 1.84 -12.02
C LEU A 253 -11.14 3.17 -12.73
N ARG A 254 -11.28 3.11 -14.05
CA ARG A 254 -11.45 4.32 -14.87
C ARG A 254 -12.73 5.06 -14.49
N GLY A 255 -12.61 6.33 -14.12
CA GLY A 255 -13.75 7.21 -13.81
C GLY A 255 -14.05 7.36 -12.33
N ASN A 256 -13.39 6.61 -11.43
CA ASN A 256 -13.53 6.79 -9.99
C ASN A 256 -12.25 7.36 -9.38
N ALA A 257 -12.39 8.40 -8.57
CA ALA A 257 -11.26 8.96 -7.83
C ALA A 257 -11.67 9.56 -6.48
N ALA A 258 -10.70 9.56 -5.57
CA ALA A 258 -10.74 10.28 -4.31
C ALA A 258 -9.74 11.45 -4.32
N VAL A 259 -10.10 12.53 -3.64
CA VAL A 259 -9.28 13.70 -3.37
C VAL A 259 -9.18 13.86 -1.85
N ARG A 260 -7.99 13.65 -1.30
CA ARG A 260 -7.70 13.79 0.14
C ARG A 260 -6.94 15.09 0.38
N SER A 261 -7.63 16.08 0.94
CA SER A 261 -7.01 17.29 1.49
C SER A 261 -6.49 17.02 2.91
N GLU A 262 -6.05 18.04 3.67
CA GLU A 262 -5.72 17.86 5.09
C GLU A 262 -6.93 17.43 5.93
N ARG A 263 -8.10 18.00 5.66
CA ARG A 263 -9.30 17.80 6.48
C ARG A 263 -10.35 16.90 5.83
N TYR A 264 -10.55 17.02 4.53
CA TYR A 264 -11.64 16.35 3.84
C TYR A 264 -11.14 15.28 2.88
N ARG A 265 -11.90 14.18 2.78
CA ARG A 265 -11.86 13.26 1.64
C ARG A 265 -13.11 13.48 0.79
N TYR A 266 -12.92 13.63 -0.51
CA TYR A 266 -14.00 13.70 -1.47
C TYR A 266 -13.85 12.61 -2.52
N ILE A 267 -14.89 11.80 -2.74
CA ILE A 267 -14.89 10.71 -3.73
C ILE A 267 -15.94 11.02 -4.78
N ARG A 268 -15.58 10.83 -6.06
CA ARG A 268 -16.54 10.83 -7.17
C ARG A 268 -16.37 9.56 -7.99
N TYR A 269 -17.48 8.89 -8.23
CA TYR A 269 -17.56 7.67 -9.02
C TYR A 269 -17.92 7.96 -10.48
N HIS A 270 -17.66 6.97 -11.34
CA HIS A 270 -17.90 7.05 -12.77
C HIS A 270 -19.39 7.18 -13.13
N ASP A 271 -20.29 6.72 -12.25
CA ASP A 271 -21.75 6.83 -12.38
C ASP A 271 -22.29 8.19 -11.90
N GLY A 272 -21.41 9.06 -11.39
CA GLY A 272 -21.75 10.36 -10.82
C GLY A 272 -22.10 10.33 -9.33
N GLY A 273 -22.01 9.17 -8.67
CA GLY A 273 -22.09 9.07 -7.21
C GLY A 273 -20.98 9.86 -6.53
N GLU A 274 -21.28 10.44 -5.37
CA GLU A 274 -20.36 11.29 -4.63
C GLU A 274 -20.37 10.95 -3.14
N GLU A 275 -19.19 10.99 -2.52
CA GLU A 275 -19.00 10.90 -1.07
C GLU A 275 -18.13 12.07 -0.59
N LEU A 276 -18.41 12.62 0.60
CA LEU A 276 -17.59 13.65 1.23
C LEU A 276 -17.50 13.40 2.74
N TYR A 277 -16.29 13.30 3.26
CA TYR A 277 -16.03 13.04 4.68
C TYR A 277 -15.17 14.12 5.30
N ASP A 278 -15.53 14.55 6.51
CA ASP A 278 -14.76 15.49 7.33
C ASP A 278 -13.95 14.73 8.38
N HIS A 279 -12.68 14.44 8.07
CA HIS A 279 -11.80 13.64 8.94
C HIS A 279 -11.47 14.32 10.26
N GLN A 280 -11.77 15.61 10.43
CA GLN A 280 -11.57 16.26 11.73
C GLN A 280 -12.58 15.78 12.78
N VAL A 281 -13.80 15.42 12.35
CA VAL A 281 -14.90 15.02 13.25
C VAL A 281 -15.44 13.62 12.96
N ASP A 282 -15.17 13.08 11.78
CA ASP A 282 -15.56 11.76 11.30
C ASP A 282 -14.33 11.03 10.72
N PRO A 283 -13.38 10.58 11.56
CA PRO A 283 -12.15 9.93 11.11
C PRO A 283 -12.37 8.52 10.54
N TYR A 284 -13.58 7.96 10.68
CA TYR A 284 -13.96 6.62 10.20
C TYR A 284 -14.84 6.67 8.94
N GLU A 285 -15.10 7.87 8.39
CA GLU A 285 -15.87 8.05 7.15
C GLU A 285 -17.29 7.45 7.23
N TRP A 286 -17.96 7.62 8.37
CA TRP A 286 -19.30 7.06 8.65
C TRP A 286 -20.46 7.94 8.20
N ASN A 287 -20.21 9.22 7.89
CA ASN A 287 -21.27 10.15 7.53
C ASN A 287 -20.93 10.93 6.26
N ASN A 288 -21.55 10.52 5.16
CA ASN A 288 -21.42 11.13 3.86
C ASN A 288 -22.10 12.51 3.80
N LEU A 289 -21.29 13.56 3.66
CA LEU A 289 -21.69 14.96 3.57
C LEU A 289 -21.93 15.43 2.12
N ALA A 290 -21.84 14.57 1.11
CA ALA A 290 -21.89 15.00 -0.29
C ALA A 290 -23.20 15.72 -0.68
N ALA A 291 -24.31 15.41 -0.01
CA ALA A 291 -25.62 16.05 -0.20
C ALA A 291 -25.82 17.31 0.69
N SER A 292 -24.88 17.63 1.58
CA SER A 292 -24.99 18.77 2.50
C SER A 292 -24.80 20.10 1.76
N ALA A 293 -25.79 20.98 1.84
CA ALA A 293 -25.71 22.32 1.27
C ALA A 293 -24.58 23.16 1.90
N ASP A 294 -24.31 22.97 3.18
CA ASP A 294 -23.26 23.69 3.93
C ASP A 294 -21.85 23.33 3.43
N HIS A 295 -21.69 22.14 2.85
CA HIS A 295 -20.40 21.64 2.35
C HIS A 295 -20.24 21.78 0.83
N ALA A 296 -21.18 22.42 0.13
CA ALA A 296 -21.16 22.55 -1.32
C ALA A 296 -19.89 23.26 -1.83
N ALA A 297 -19.40 24.29 -1.10
CA ALA A 297 -18.18 25.00 -1.47
C ALA A 297 -16.93 24.13 -1.34
N VAL A 298 -16.82 23.33 -0.27
CA VAL A 298 -15.71 22.38 -0.05
C VAL A 298 -15.71 21.31 -1.13
N LYS A 299 -16.89 20.73 -1.42
CA LYS A 299 -17.04 19.74 -2.49
C LYS A 299 -16.62 20.30 -3.85
N ALA A 300 -17.07 21.51 -4.18
CA ALA A 300 -16.71 22.17 -5.43
C ALA A 300 -15.21 22.47 -5.52
N ASP A 301 -14.58 22.86 -4.41
CA ASP A 301 -13.14 23.11 -4.34
C ASP A 301 -12.31 21.85 -4.62
N LEU A 302 -12.64 20.75 -3.94
CA LEU A 302 -11.97 19.45 -4.08
C LEU A 302 -12.20 18.83 -5.46
N ALA A 303 -13.40 18.98 -6.01
CA ALA A 303 -13.74 18.46 -7.35
C ALA A 303 -12.88 19.04 -8.47
N ARG A 304 -12.21 20.19 -8.27
CA ARG A 304 -11.27 20.78 -9.24
C ARG A 304 -10.01 19.95 -9.43
N TRP A 305 -9.67 19.09 -8.46
CA TRP A 305 -8.50 18.22 -8.50
C TRP A 305 -8.76 16.88 -9.18
N LEU A 306 -10.02 16.54 -9.46
CA LEU A 306 -10.36 15.33 -10.18
C LEU A 306 -9.85 15.39 -11.63
N PRO A 307 -9.38 14.26 -12.19
CA PRO A 307 -9.00 14.18 -13.60
C PRO A 307 -10.14 14.66 -14.51
N GLN A 308 -9.86 15.65 -15.35
CA GLN A 308 -10.81 16.13 -16.37
C GLN A 308 -10.83 15.21 -17.60
N ARG A 309 -9.76 14.43 -17.79
CA ARG A 309 -9.61 13.44 -18.84
C ARG A 309 -9.02 12.18 -18.22
N TRP A 310 -9.75 11.08 -18.35
CA TRP A 310 -9.31 9.78 -17.86
C TRP A 310 -8.51 9.08 -18.95
N ALA A 311 -7.34 8.56 -18.59
CA ALA A 311 -6.54 7.77 -19.51
C ALA A 311 -7.26 6.48 -19.91
N GLU A 312 -6.92 5.95 -21.09
CA GLU A 312 -7.33 4.59 -21.44
C GLU A 312 -6.64 3.59 -20.51
N SER A 313 -7.32 2.48 -20.21
CA SER A 313 -6.73 1.42 -19.41
C SER A 313 -5.50 0.86 -20.10
N ALA A 314 -4.38 0.82 -19.39
CA ALA A 314 -3.17 0.16 -19.88
C ALA A 314 -3.44 -1.36 -20.08
N PRO A 315 -2.72 -2.01 -21.02
CA PRO A 315 -2.80 -3.46 -21.16
C PRO A 315 -2.45 -4.15 -19.84
N THR A 316 -3.18 -5.22 -19.50
CA THR A 316 -2.91 -5.98 -18.26
C THR A 316 -1.59 -6.74 -18.38
N LYS A 317 -1.07 -7.24 -17.25
CA LYS A 317 0.13 -8.10 -17.24
C LYS A 317 0.03 -9.30 -18.20
N ASP A 318 -1.19 -9.77 -18.48
CA ASP A 318 -1.43 -10.91 -19.36
C ASP A 318 -1.18 -10.57 -20.83
N ALA A 319 -1.14 -9.28 -21.19
CA ALA A 319 -0.71 -8.84 -22.51
C ALA A 319 0.80 -9.00 -22.74
N PHE A 320 1.59 -9.27 -21.70
CA PHE A 320 3.04 -9.30 -21.76
C PHE A 320 3.63 -10.65 -21.35
N ARG A 321 4.81 -10.96 -21.90
CA ARG A 321 5.72 -12.00 -21.43
C ARG A 321 6.94 -11.31 -20.80
N PHE A 322 7.15 -11.53 -19.50
CA PHE A 322 8.34 -11.07 -18.81
C PHE A 322 9.47 -12.09 -18.91
N ASP A 323 10.67 -11.63 -19.23
CA ASP A 323 11.91 -12.40 -19.14
C ASP A 323 12.72 -11.91 -17.92
N PRO A 324 12.84 -12.72 -16.86
CA PRO A 324 13.54 -12.34 -15.64
C PRO A 324 15.06 -12.32 -15.78
N GLU A 325 15.65 -12.91 -16.82
CA GLU A 325 17.10 -12.88 -17.03
C GLU A 325 17.53 -11.57 -17.70
N SER A 326 16.74 -11.11 -18.67
CA SER A 326 17.01 -9.87 -19.40
C SER A 326 16.26 -8.65 -18.87
N PHE A 327 15.35 -8.83 -17.91
CA PHE A 327 14.44 -7.79 -17.40
C PHE A 327 13.65 -7.11 -18.53
N THR A 328 13.16 -7.91 -19.49
CA THR A 328 12.40 -7.41 -20.64
C THR A 328 10.96 -7.84 -20.62
N TRP A 329 10.09 -6.94 -21.10
CA TRP A 329 8.67 -7.18 -21.31
C TRP A 329 8.39 -7.23 -22.79
N THR A 330 7.92 -8.38 -23.28
CA THR A 330 7.48 -8.54 -24.67
C THR A 330 5.96 -8.50 -24.74
N HIS A 331 5.38 -7.55 -25.45
CA HIS A 331 3.94 -7.53 -25.72
C HIS A 331 3.59 -8.71 -26.64
N LYS A 332 2.66 -9.58 -26.22
CA LYS A 332 2.36 -10.85 -26.89
C LYS A 332 1.81 -10.67 -28.30
N GLU A 333 0.99 -9.64 -28.52
CA GLU A 333 0.38 -9.39 -29.83
C GLU A 333 1.30 -8.61 -30.78
N THR A 334 1.89 -7.50 -30.33
CA THR A 334 2.69 -6.62 -31.19
C THR A 334 4.15 -7.03 -31.31
N GLY A 335 4.64 -7.91 -30.43
CA GLY A 335 6.05 -8.26 -30.34
C GLY A 335 6.95 -7.13 -29.83
N LYS A 336 6.39 -5.96 -29.47
CA LYS A 336 7.16 -4.83 -28.94
C LYS A 336 7.87 -5.24 -27.66
N ILE A 337 9.18 -4.99 -27.60
CA ILE A 337 10.02 -5.25 -26.43
C ILE A 337 10.24 -3.93 -25.71
N THR A 338 9.89 -3.89 -24.43
CA THR A 338 10.28 -2.83 -23.50
C THR A 338 11.36 -3.40 -22.59
N ARG A 339 12.49 -2.69 -22.45
CA ARG A 339 13.56 -3.09 -21.53
C ARG A 339 13.55 -2.17 -20.32
N GLY A 340 13.73 -2.74 -19.12
CA GLY A 340 13.76 -1.94 -17.89
C GLY A 340 14.98 -1.03 -17.76
N ASP A 341 16.01 -1.21 -18.60
CA ASP A 341 17.28 -0.47 -18.60
C ASP A 341 17.36 0.63 -19.66
N GLN A 342 16.31 0.84 -20.46
CA GLN A 342 16.28 1.87 -21.50
C GLN A 342 15.11 2.84 -21.29
N PRO A 343 15.35 4.16 -21.39
CA PRO A 343 14.32 5.18 -21.22
C PRO A 343 13.21 5.11 -22.28
#